data_AF-R8BIV7-F1
#
_entry.id   AF-R8BIV7-F1
#
_cell.length_a   1.000
_cell.length_b   1.000
_cell.length_c   1.000
_cell.angle_alpha   90.00
_cell.angle_beta   90.00
_cell.angle_gamma   90.00
#
_symmetry.space_group_name_H-M   'P 1'
#
loop_
_entity.id
_entity.type
_entity.pdbx_description
1 polymer ?
#
loop_
_entity_poly.entity_id
_entity_poly.type
_entity_poly.pdbx_seq_one_letter_code
_entity_poly.pdbx_strand_id
1 'polypeptide(L)'
;MSNPVSYTAPPDSHTSWRHFGISSMSLSTDGARLYALCKDNTVYAYSTAHLVLGHAPELASKTEPPRRKYATAQEGLGPMYGFRHPLFHATSFYIKSALRPMRNGQSELLAVGSSDGGAVVFPTDERYFQDDFASGRQYIPTVSEATFGASHATRSSAAAGGRPGLFRTNSMTNLSARLVDTIPIVRNGTPLIRGHDKEVGALTWTRDGKLVTVGDDYMIRCWGEDRSQAADLRTGGETEGRRWGCGWADVGDDFDEDEW
;
A
#
# COMPACT_ATOMS: atom_id res chain seq x y z
N MET A 1 15.07 16.72 -24.94
CA MET A 1 14.26 15.67 -24.30
C MET A 1 15.19 14.57 -23.81
N SER A 2 15.09 14.18 -22.55
CA SER A 2 15.81 13.02 -22.00
C SER A 2 14.99 11.76 -22.30
N ASN A 3 15.58 10.77 -22.98
CA ASN A 3 14.96 9.46 -23.16
C ASN A 3 15.28 8.56 -21.95
N PRO A 4 14.28 7.84 -21.39
CA PRO A 4 14.51 6.92 -20.28
C PRO A 4 15.42 5.75 -20.71
N VAL A 5 16.03 5.06 -19.74
CA VAL A 5 16.81 3.85 -20.00
C VAL A 5 15.89 2.72 -20.48
N SER A 6 14.78 2.54 -19.78
CA SER A 6 13.74 1.59 -20.12
C SER A 6 12.37 2.08 -19.64
N TYR A 7 11.32 1.41 -20.10
CA TYR A 7 9.94 1.60 -19.64
C TYR A 7 9.24 0.25 -19.57
N THR A 8 8.09 0.18 -18.92
CA THR A 8 7.23 -1.02 -18.93
C THR A 8 5.84 -0.65 -19.41
N ALA A 9 5.12 -1.60 -19.99
CA ALA A 9 3.69 -1.42 -20.24
C ALA A 9 2.93 -1.17 -18.92
N PRO A 10 1.84 -0.38 -18.94
CA PRO A 10 0.94 -0.28 -17.78
C PRO A 10 0.26 -1.64 -17.53
N PRO A 11 -0.17 -1.93 -16.29
CA PRO A 11 -1.01 -3.09 -16.00
C PRO A 11 -2.29 -3.09 -16.86
N ASP A 12 -2.75 -4.27 -17.28
CA ASP A 12 -3.94 -4.39 -18.15
C ASP A 12 -5.20 -3.79 -17.53
N SER A 13 -5.28 -3.80 -16.19
CA SER A 13 -6.38 -3.18 -15.44
C SER A 13 -6.51 -1.67 -15.68
N HIS A 14 -5.48 -1.02 -16.23
CA HIS A 14 -5.49 0.42 -16.53
C HIS A 14 -6.11 0.73 -17.90
N THR A 15 -6.30 -0.26 -18.77
CA THR A 15 -6.63 -0.07 -20.21
C THR A 15 -7.97 0.63 -20.44
N SER A 16 -8.96 0.42 -19.56
CA SER A 16 -10.30 1.02 -19.67
C SER A 16 -10.45 2.35 -18.93
N TRP A 17 -9.39 2.82 -18.27
CA TRP A 17 -9.42 4.00 -17.41
C TRP A 17 -8.38 5.05 -17.85
N ARG A 18 -8.53 6.28 -17.36
CA ARG A 18 -7.45 7.26 -17.46
C ARG A 18 -6.24 6.72 -16.70
N HIS A 19 -5.05 6.89 -17.26
CA HIS A 19 -3.82 6.44 -16.62
C HIS A 19 -3.71 6.93 -15.17
N PHE A 20 -3.40 6.02 -14.27
CA PHE A 20 -3.18 6.31 -12.87
C PHE A 20 -1.78 6.89 -12.64
N GLY A 21 -1.69 7.80 -11.68
CA GLY A 21 -0.40 8.35 -11.25
C GLY A 21 0.26 7.47 -10.21
N ILE A 22 1.59 7.47 -10.19
CA ILE A 22 2.40 6.90 -9.11
C ILE A 22 2.67 8.00 -8.08
N SER A 23 2.37 7.75 -6.80
CA SER A 23 2.55 8.75 -5.72
C SER A 23 3.82 8.51 -4.89
N SER A 24 4.36 7.30 -4.88
CA SER A 24 5.56 6.92 -4.13
C SER A 24 6.25 5.71 -4.75
N MET A 25 7.54 5.59 -4.51
CA MET A 25 8.33 4.41 -4.85
C MET A 25 9.26 4.04 -3.70
N SER A 26 9.49 2.74 -3.49
CA SER A 26 10.40 2.23 -2.45
C SER A 26 11.16 1.02 -2.99
N LEU A 27 12.45 0.91 -2.67
CA LEU A 27 13.31 -0.19 -3.11
C LEU A 27 13.50 -1.18 -1.96
N SER A 28 13.43 -2.49 -2.24
CA SER A 28 13.75 -3.53 -1.26
C SER A 28 15.18 -3.43 -0.72
N THR A 29 15.42 -4.05 0.44
CA THR A 29 16.72 -4.04 1.13
C THR A 29 17.84 -4.60 0.24
N ASP A 30 17.54 -5.62 -0.56
CA ASP A 30 18.47 -6.26 -1.50
C ASP A 30 18.52 -5.58 -2.89
N GLY A 31 17.66 -4.59 -3.13
CA GLY A 31 17.53 -3.92 -4.42
C GLY A 31 16.84 -4.73 -5.52
N ALA A 32 16.32 -5.92 -5.23
CA ALA A 32 15.72 -6.82 -6.21
C ALA A 32 14.26 -6.45 -6.56
N ARG A 33 13.58 -5.68 -5.70
CA ARG A 33 12.18 -5.24 -5.90
C ARG A 33 12.07 -3.72 -5.83
N LEU A 34 11.29 -3.16 -6.74
CA LEU A 34 10.81 -1.79 -6.71
C LEU A 34 9.30 -1.81 -6.46
N TYR A 35 8.88 -1.25 -5.33
CA TYR A 35 7.48 -1.05 -5.00
C TYR A 35 7.02 0.32 -5.50
N ALA A 36 5.98 0.35 -6.33
CA ALA A 36 5.40 1.56 -6.89
C ALA A 36 3.95 1.72 -6.42
N LEU A 37 3.72 2.72 -5.57
CA LEU A 37 2.39 3.05 -5.04
C LEU A 37 1.58 3.81 -6.11
N CYS A 38 0.49 3.20 -6.55
CA CYS A 38 -0.39 3.71 -7.60
C CYS A 38 -1.70 4.27 -7.04
N LYS A 39 -2.20 5.33 -7.69
CA LYS A 39 -3.49 5.98 -7.38
C LYS A 39 -4.72 5.12 -7.67
N ASP A 40 -4.54 3.89 -8.18
CA ASP A 40 -5.58 2.87 -8.31
C ASP A 40 -5.80 2.04 -7.03
N ASN A 41 -5.15 2.44 -5.93
CA ASN A 41 -5.14 1.74 -4.64
C ASN A 41 -4.37 0.42 -4.63
N THR A 42 -3.35 0.30 -5.49
CA THR A 42 -2.44 -0.85 -5.54
C THR A 42 -1.00 -0.39 -5.31
N VAL A 43 -0.23 -1.18 -4.55
CA VAL A 43 1.24 -1.08 -4.60
C VAL A 43 1.78 -2.18 -5.49
N TYR A 44 2.31 -1.82 -6.65
CA TYR A 44 2.88 -2.77 -7.59
C TYR A 44 4.32 -3.13 -7.23
N ALA A 45 4.66 -4.42 -7.28
CA ALA A 45 6.02 -4.89 -7.11
C ALA A 45 6.64 -5.23 -8.47
N TYR A 46 7.71 -4.51 -8.83
CA TYR A 46 8.52 -4.77 -10.02
C TYR A 46 9.81 -5.47 -9.63
N SER A 47 10.27 -6.42 -10.44
CA SER A 47 11.66 -6.88 -10.36
C SER A 47 12.58 -5.88 -11.03
N THR A 48 13.64 -5.44 -10.35
CA THR A 48 14.61 -4.50 -10.94
C THR A 48 15.35 -5.11 -12.14
N ALA A 49 15.55 -6.43 -12.14
CA ALA A 49 16.10 -7.16 -13.29
C ALA A 49 15.13 -7.14 -14.50
N HIS A 50 13.82 -7.09 -14.26
CA HIS A 50 12.81 -7.01 -15.32
C HIS A 50 12.71 -5.62 -15.96
N LEU A 51 13.12 -4.57 -15.25
CA LEU A 51 13.04 -3.20 -15.75
C LEU A 51 14.01 -2.96 -16.91
N VAL A 52 15.22 -3.52 -16.87
CA VAL A 52 16.28 -3.28 -17.86
C VAL A 52 16.72 -4.55 -18.60
N LEU A 53 16.07 -5.68 -18.30
CA LEU A 53 16.31 -7.00 -18.90
C LEU A 53 17.80 -7.36 -19.05
N GLY A 54 18.59 -6.98 -18.04
CA GLY A 54 20.01 -7.34 -17.91
C GLY A 54 20.95 -6.70 -18.95
N HIS A 55 20.53 -5.72 -19.74
CA HIS A 55 21.37 -5.13 -20.79
C HIS A 55 21.40 -3.60 -20.73
N ALA A 56 22.33 -3.06 -19.92
CA ALA A 56 22.61 -1.62 -19.84
C ALA A 56 24.11 -1.30 -20.02
N PRO A 57 24.73 -1.64 -21.17
CA PRO A 57 26.15 -1.39 -21.42
C PRO A 57 26.54 0.08 -21.28
N GLU A 58 25.59 1.01 -21.44
CA GLU A 58 25.78 2.44 -21.23
C GLU A 58 26.09 2.80 -19.76
N LEU A 59 25.65 1.99 -18.79
CA LEU A 59 25.96 2.18 -17.37
C LEU A 59 27.34 1.62 -16.99
N ALA A 60 27.94 0.77 -17.85
CA ALA A 60 29.26 0.19 -17.63
C ALA A 60 30.42 1.11 -18.06
N SER A 61 30.14 2.20 -18.78
CA SER A 61 31.14 3.16 -19.26
C SER A 61 31.56 4.15 -18.17
N LYS A 62 32.85 4.15 -17.79
CA LYS A 62 33.45 5.16 -16.89
C LYS A 62 33.70 6.52 -17.56
N THR A 63 33.59 6.59 -18.88
CA THR A 63 33.75 7.82 -19.67
C THR A 63 32.36 8.46 -19.83
N GLU A 64 32.27 9.79 -19.71
CA GLU A 64 30.99 10.50 -19.89
C GLU A 64 30.31 10.02 -21.18
N PRO A 65 29.11 9.41 -21.10
CA PRO A 65 28.46 8.91 -22.28
C PRO A 65 28.14 10.11 -23.19
N PRO A 66 28.38 10.00 -24.52
CA PRO A 66 27.97 11.05 -25.44
C PRO A 66 26.46 11.29 -25.24
N ARG A 67 26.09 12.54 -24.90
CA ARG A 67 24.71 12.98 -24.65
C ARG A 67 23.75 12.23 -25.59
N ARG A 68 22.91 11.35 -25.01
CA ARG A 68 21.87 10.58 -25.71
C ARG A 68 21.07 11.51 -26.62
N LYS A 69 21.38 11.52 -27.92
CA LYS A 69 20.51 12.18 -28.90
C LYS A 69 19.51 11.20 -29.53
N TYR A 70 19.76 9.88 -29.50
CA TYR A 70 18.96 8.91 -30.27
C TYR A 70 18.87 7.47 -29.71
N ALA A 71 19.15 7.21 -28.43
CA ALA A 71 18.93 5.86 -27.88
C ALA A 71 17.43 5.61 -27.63
N THR A 72 16.90 4.51 -28.20
CA THR A 72 15.53 4.04 -27.96
C THR A 72 15.46 3.34 -26.62
N ALA A 73 14.53 3.77 -25.76
CA ALA A 73 14.29 3.12 -24.48
C ALA A 73 13.82 1.67 -24.71
N GLN A 74 14.35 0.72 -23.94
CA GLN A 74 13.93 -0.67 -24.03
C GLN A 74 12.66 -0.91 -23.21
N GLU A 75 11.78 -1.77 -23.71
CA GLU A 75 10.61 -2.20 -22.96
C GLU A 75 10.97 -3.38 -22.05
N GLY A 76 10.83 -3.19 -20.74
CA GLY A 76 10.98 -4.21 -19.71
C GLY A 76 9.66 -4.93 -19.40
N LEU A 77 9.72 -5.95 -18.53
CA LEU A 77 8.52 -6.63 -18.07
C LEU A 77 7.80 -5.80 -17.00
N GLY A 78 6.47 -5.85 -17.02
CA GLY A 78 5.60 -5.17 -16.06
C GLY A 78 5.71 -5.72 -14.62
N PRO A 79 4.80 -5.30 -13.73
CA PRO A 79 4.84 -5.71 -12.33
C PRO A 79 4.59 -7.21 -12.18
N MET A 80 5.21 -7.81 -11.18
CA MET A 80 5.07 -9.23 -10.85
C MET A 80 3.77 -9.52 -10.09
N TYR A 81 3.40 -8.63 -9.19
CA TYR A 81 2.19 -8.69 -8.37
C TYR A 81 1.87 -7.30 -7.80
N GLY A 82 0.73 -7.19 -7.12
CA GLY A 82 0.36 -5.97 -6.39
C GLY A 82 -0.20 -6.24 -4.99
N PHE A 83 -0.04 -5.29 -4.08
CA PHE A 83 -0.68 -5.31 -2.77
C PHE A 83 -1.94 -4.45 -2.77
N ARG A 84 -3.02 -4.98 -2.19
CA ARG A 84 -4.27 -4.25 -1.92
C ARG A 84 -4.82 -4.62 -0.55
N HIS A 85 -5.56 -3.70 0.05
CA HIS A 85 -6.31 -3.98 1.28
C HIS A 85 -7.60 -3.14 1.29
N PRO A 86 -8.74 -3.62 1.81
CA PRO A 86 -9.98 -2.85 1.85
C PRO A 86 -9.88 -1.49 2.57
N LEU A 87 -8.98 -1.39 3.57
CA LEU A 87 -8.69 -0.14 4.30
C LEU A 87 -7.51 0.66 3.71
N PHE A 88 -7.04 0.30 2.53
CA PHE A 88 -5.98 1.01 1.83
C PHE A 88 -6.53 1.68 0.56
N HIS A 89 -6.60 3.01 0.61
CA HIS A 89 -6.98 3.83 -0.54
C HIS A 89 -5.95 4.94 -0.79
N ALA A 90 -5.41 4.95 -2.00
CA ALA A 90 -4.46 5.95 -2.49
C ALA A 90 -5.19 7.06 -3.26
N THR A 91 -6.11 7.78 -2.60
CA THR A 91 -6.94 8.79 -3.30
C THR A 91 -6.24 10.13 -3.52
N SER A 92 -5.07 10.32 -2.89
CA SER A 92 -4.27 11.55 -2.92
C SER A 92 -2.82 11.28 -3.32
N PHE A 93 -2.12 12.28 -3.88
CA PHE A 93 -0.67 12.20 -4.17
C PHE A 93 0.19 12.37 -2.90
N TYR A 94 -0.44 12.74 -1.78
CA TYR A 94 0.21 12.82 -0.48
C TYR A 94 0.40 11.46 0.17
N ILE A 95 -0.35 10.43 -0.24
CA ILE A 95 -0.15 9.06 0.26
C ILE A 95 1.20 8.54 -0.21
N LYS A 96 2.04 8.14 0.74
CA LYS A 96 3.38 7.59 0.53
C LYS A 96 3.48 6.15 1.00
N SER A 97 4.56 5.51 0.56
CA SER A 97 5.03 4.21 1.02
C SER A 97 6.38 4.37 1.70
N ALA A 98 6.66 3.53 2.70
CA ALA A 98 7.99 3.40 3.26
C ALA A 98 8.28 1.95 3.62
N LEU A 99 9.50 1.53 3.38
CA LEU A 99 9.96 0.17 3.61
C LEU A 99 10.81 0.11 4.87
N ARG A 100 10.48 -0.81 5.78
CA ARG A 100 11.34 -1.19 6.89
C ARG A 100 12.40 -2.15 6.36
N PRO A 101 13.69 -1.80 6.38
CA PRO A 101 14.71 -2.71 5.87
C PRO A 101 14.81 -3.97 6.72
N MET A 102 15.16 -5.09 6.09
CA MET A 102 15.49 -6.33 6.79
C MET A 102 16.78 -6.14 7.60
N ARG A 103 16.68 -6.04 8.93
CA ARG A 103 17.84 -5.79 9.80
C ARG A 103 17.62 -6.38 11.18
N ASN A 104 18.70 -6.85 11.82
CA ASN A 104 18.69 -7.35 13.21
C ASN A 104 17.63 -8.46 13.45
N GLY A 105 17.39 -9.33 12.45
CA GLY A 105 16.38 -10.39 12.54
C GLY A 105 14.94 -9.92 12.31
N GLN A 106 14.70 -8.62 12.11
CA GLN A 106 13.38 -8.13 11.71
C GLN A 106 13.14 -8.40 10.22
N SER A 107 11.96 -8.90 9.91
CA SER A 107 11.47 -9.03 8.53
C SER A 107 11.26 -7.66 7.90
N GLU A 108 11.50 -7.60 6.60
CA GLU A 108 11.16 -6.43 5.79
C GLU A 108 9.64 -6.24 5.74
N LEU A 109 9.18 -5.01 5.93
CA LEU A 109 7.77 -4.64 5.92
C LEU A 109 7.56 -3.40 5.08
N LEU A 110 6.53 -3.40 4.24
CA LEU A 110 6.11 -2.26 3.46
C LEU A 110 4.91 -1.60 4.12
N ALA A 111 5.07 -0.36 4.58
CA ALA A 111 3.95 0.43 5.07
C ALA A 111 3.47 1.43 4.02
N VAL A 112 2.17 1.62 3.95
CA VAL A 112 1.50 2.63 3.12
C VAL A 112 0.50 3.43 3.92
N GLY A 113 0.39 4.71 3.61
CA GLY A 113 -0.69 5.54 4.13
C GLY A 113 -2.03 5.21 3.45
N SER A 114 -3.11 5.71 4.01
CA SER A 114 -4.46 5.56 3.45
C SER A 114 -5.26 6.83 3.64
N SER A 115 -6.09 7.16 2.66
CA SER A 115 -7.08 8.23 2.77
C SER A 115 -8.20 7.91 3.78
N ASP A 116 -8.33 6.65 4.22
CA ASP A 116 -9.39 6.18 5.11
C ASP A 116 -9.09 6.34 6.61
N GLY A 117 -7.99 6.98 6.99
CA GLY A 117 -7.67 7.18 8.40
C GLY A 117 -6.79 6.09 9.01
N GLY A 118 -5.71 5.72 8.33
CA GLY A 118 -4.76 4.75 8.87
C GLY A 118 -3.59 4.45 7.95
N ALA A 119 -2.68 3.61 8.42
CA ALA A 119 -1.64 3.00 7.60
C ALA A 119 -1.91 1.50 7.49
N VAL A 120 -1.47 0.88 6.39
CA VAL A 120 -1.51 -0.57 6.21
C VAL A 120 -0.09 -1.06 6.02
N VAL A 121 0.26 -2.15 6.70
CA VAL A 121 1.58 -2.78 6.64
C VAL A 121 1.45 -4.12 5.93
N PHE A 122 2.27 -4.35 4.93
CA PHE A 122 2.33 -5.58 4.16
C PHE A 122 3.66 -6.30 4.39
N PRO A 123 3.66 -7.63 4.60
CA PRO A 123 4.88 -8.42 4.50
C PRO A 123 5.37 -8.41 3.05
N THR A 124 6.68 -8.27 2.86
CA THR A 124 7.28 -8.31 1.50
C THR A 124 7.91 -9.65 1.14
N ASP A 125 8.06 -10.53 2.12
CA ASP A 125 8.57 -11.88 1.89
C ASP A 125 7.54 -12.74 1.15
N GLU A 126 7.86 -13.03 -0.10
CA GLU A 126 7.00 -13.73 -1.06
C GLU A 126 6.56 -15.11 -0.57
N ARG A 127 7.27 -15.72 0.39
CA ARG A 127 6.90 -17.00 1.01
C ARG A 127 5.54 -16.95 1.71
N TYR A 128 5.13 -15.80 2.24
CA TYR A 128 3.86 -15.65 2.95
C TYR A 128 2.64 -15.57 2.03
N PHE A 129 2.83 -15.46 0.71
CA PHE A 129 1.75 -15.30 -0.26
C PHE A 129 2.00 -16.09 -1.55
N GLN A 130 2.77 -17.18 -1.46
CA GLN A 130 2.93 -18.12 -2.58
C GLN A 130 1.60 -18.75 -2.98
N ASP A 131 0.73 -19.02 -2.01
CA ASP A 131 -0.59 -19.59 -2.26
C ASP A 131 -1.50 -18.62 -3.03
N ASP A 132 -1.36 -17.30 -2.80
CA ASP A 132 -2.06 -16.28 -3.58
C ASP A 132 -1.61 -16.30 -5.06
N PHE A 133 -0.34 -16.58 -5.33
CA PHE A 133 0.18 -16.73 -6.68
C PHE A 133 -0.34 -17.99 -7.39
N ALA A 134 -0.48 -19.09 -6.64
CA ALA A 134 -1.01 -20.34 -7.16
C ALA A 134 -2.52 -20.21 -7.47
N SER A 135 -3.26 -19.55 -6.60
CA SER A 135 -4.72 -19.36 -6.69
C SER A 135 -5.09 -18.30 -7.74
N GLY A 136 -4.29 -17.24 -7.88
CA GLY A 136 -4.49 -16.16 -8.85
C GLY A 136 -4.34 -16.59 -10.31
N ARG A 137 -3.72 -17.75 -10.61
CA ARG A 137 -3.69 -18.34 -11.95
C ARG A 137 -5.03 -18.93 -12.42
N GLN A 138 -6.00 -19.12 -11.52
CA GLN A 138 -7.30 -19.72 -11.84
C GLN A 138 -8.47 -18.73 -11.86
N TYR A 139 -8.27 -17.45 -11.51
CA TYR A 139 -9.36 -16.49 -11.40
C TYR A 139 -9.75 -15.88 -12.77
N ILE A 140 -10.71 -16.52 -13.46
CA ILE A 140 -11.56 -15.84 -14.43
C ILE A 140 -12.69 -15.18 -13.63
N PRO A 141 -12.86 -13.85 -13.64
CA PRO A 141 -13.95 -13.21 -12.89
C PRO A 141 -15.29 -13.62 -13.51
N THR A 142 -16.05 -14.49 -12.84
CA THR A 142 -17.50 -14.59 -13.07
C THR A 142 -18.16 -13.41 -12.36
N VAL A 143 -19.08 -12.76 -13.07
CA VAL A 143 -19.63 -11.43 -12.78
C VAL A 143 -20.58 -11.38 -11.56
N SER A 144 -20.39 -12.24 -10.56
CA SER A 144 -21.39 -12.50 -9.50
C SER A 144 -21.03 -12.01 -8.08
N GLU A 145 -19.83 -11.51 -7.80
CA GLU A 145 -19.42 -11.11 -6.44
C GLU A 145 -19.45 -9.59 -6.16
N ALA A 146 -20.12 -8.80 -6.99
CA ALA A 146 -20.25 -7.34 -6.76
C ALA A 146 -21.34 -6.95 -5.72
N THR A 147 -21.89 -7.91 -4.98
CA THR A 147 -22.92 -7.63 -3.96
C THR A 147 -22.63 -8.49 -2.75
N PHE A 148 -21.94 -7.97 -1.74
CA PHE A 148 -22.12 -8.24 -0.30
C PHE A 148 -20.93 -7.59 0.44
N GLY A 149 -21.21 -6.52 1.20
CA GLY A 149 -20.18 -5.82 1.97
C GLY A 149 -20.39 -4.31 2.10
N ALA A 150 -21.63 -3.83 2.18
CA ALA A 150 -21.94 -2.43 2.53
C ALA A 150 -22.90 -2.41 3.71
N SER A 151 -22.41 -2.78 4.89
CA SER A 151 -23.15 -2.60 6.14
C SER A 151 -22.21 -2.55 7.33
N HIS A 152 -21.47 -1.45 7.47
CA HIS A 152 -21.16 -0.83 8.77
C HIS A 152 -20.57 0.57 8.57
N ALA A 153 -21.36 1.48 8.01
CA ALA A 153 -21.11 2.91 8.17
C ALA A 153 -21.85 3.38 9.43
N THR A 154 -21.10 3.70 10.47
CA THR A 154 -21.62 4.30 11.70
C THR A 154 -22.30 5.63 11.38
N ARG A 155 -23.59 5.71 11.71
CA ARG A 155 -24.42 6.92 11.58
C ARG A 155 -23.99 7.95 12.63
N SER A 156 -23.29 9.01 12.24
CA SER A 156 -23.20 10.23 13.04
C SER A 156 -24.40 11.12 12.72
N SER A 157 -25.32 11.25 13.67
CA SER A 157 -26.44 12.18 13.63
C SER A 157 -25.97 13.60 14.00
N ALA A 158 -26.16 14.56 13.11
CA ALA A 158 -26.36 15.97 13.47
C ALA A 158 -27.14 16.70 12.37
N ALA A 159 -28.33 17.16 12.72
CA ALA A 159 -29.14 18.05 11.91
C ALA A 159 -28.70 19.51 12.16
N ALA A 160 -28.53 20.29 11.08
CA ALA A 160 -29.16 21.61 10.87
C ALA A 160 -28.44 22.41 9.77
N GLY A 161 -29.21 22.74 8.73
CA GLY A 161 -29.15 23.91 7.84
C GLY A 161 -27.80 24.60 7.57
N GLY A 162 -27.21 24.33 6.41
CA GLY A 162 -26.19 25.19 5.80
C GLY A 162 -25.85 24.70 4.38
N ARG A 163 -26.11 25.56 3.39
CA ARG A 163 -25.69 25.60 1.96
C ARG A 163 -24.99 24.36 1.38
N PRO A 164 -25.35 23.90 0.15
CA PRO A 164 -24.66 22.79 -0.49
C PRO A 164 -23.20 23.15 -0.77
N GLY A 165 -22.31 22.70 0.11
CA GLY A 165 -20.88 22.64 -0.15
C GLY A 165 -20.62 21.63 -1.25
N LEU A 166 -19.63 21.93 -2.10
CA LEU A 166 -19.12 20.99 -3.09
C LEU A 166 -18.53 19.76 -2.38
N PHE A 167 -19.36 18.74 -2.17
CA PHE A 167 -18.89 17.42 -1.77
C PHE A 167 -18.16 16.81 -2.95
N ARG A 168 -16.84 16.61 -2.82
CA ARG A 168 -16.09 15.74 -3.72
C ARG A 168 -16.67 14.33 -3.57
N THR A 169 -17.46 13.90 -4.55
CA THR A 169 -17.88 12.50 -4.66
C THR A 169 -16.64 11.67 -4.98
N ASN A 170 -16.01 11.09 -3.95
CA ASN A 170 -14.88 10.18 -4.14
C ASN A 170 -15.40 8.85 -4.73
N SER A 171 -15.58 8.83 -6.05
CA SER A 171 -15.92 7.62 -6.84
C SER A 171 -14.79 6.57 -6.86
N MET A 172 -13.73 6.73 -6.05
CA MET A 172 -12.54 5.89 -6.04
C MET A 172 -12.54 4.77 -4.97
N THR A 173 -13.48 4.78 -4.01
CA THR A 173 -13.53 3.77 -2.94
C THR A 173 -13.87 2.37 -3.48
N ASN A 174 -14.63 2.28 -4.57
CA ASN A 174 -14.98 1.01 -5.23
C ASN A 174 -14.22 0.78 -6.55
N LEU A 175 -13.16 1.55 -6.82
CA LEU A 175 -12.39 1.41 -8.04
C LEU A 175 -11.68 0.05 -8.11
N SER A 176 -11.08 -0.37 -7.00
CA SER A 176 -10.29 -1.61 -6.93
C SER A 176 -11.09 -2.87 -7.28
N ALA A 177 -12.40 -2.88 -6.97
CA ALA A 177 -13.32 -3.98 -7.27
C ALA A 177 -13.76 -4.02 -8.75
N ARG A 178 -13.50 -2.97 -9.53
CA ARG A 178 -13.86 -2.86 -10.96
C ARG A 178 -12.67 -3.11 -11.89
N LEU A 179 -11.47 -3.24 -11.34
CA LEU A 179 -10.26 -3.52 -12.09
C LEU A 179 -10.18 -5.01 -12.39
N VAL A 180 -9.95 -5.36 -13.65
CA VAL A 180 -9.65 -6.74 -14.07
C VAL A 180 -8.15 -6.91 -14.01
N ASP A 181 -7.65 -7.59 -12.97
CA ASP A 181 -6.22 -7.78 -12.76
C ASP A 181 -5.74 -9.04 -13.49
N THR A 182 -4.66 -8.89 -14.26
CA THR A 182 -3.97 -9.99 -14.94
C THR A 182 -2.71 -10.45 -14.20
N ILE A 183 -2.39 -9.79 -13.09
CA ILE A 183 -1.30 -10.14 -12.17
C ILE A 183 -1.91 -10.54 -10.81
N PRO A 184 -1.22 -11.36 -10.02
CA PRO A 184 -1.68 -11.69 -8.67
C PRO A 184 -1.80 -10.45 -7.77
N ILE A 185 -2.86 -10.41 -6.97
CA ILE A 185 -3.10 -9.37 -5.96
C ILE A 185 -3.05 -9.99 -4.57
N VAL A 186 -2.04 -9.59 -3.81
CA VAL A 186 -1.80 -10.01 -2.43
C VAL A 186 -2.62 -9.11 -1.50
N ARG A 187 -3.36 -9.73 -0.56
CA ARG A 187 -4.30 -9.03 0.34
C ARG A 187 -4.01 -9.18 1.82
N ASN A 188 -2.92 -9.86 2.17
CA ASN A 188 -2.49 -10.14 3.55
C ASN A 188 -1.85 -8.92 4.27
N GLY A 189 -2.41 -7.72 4.08
CA GLY A 189 -1.98 -6.52 4.80
C GLY A 189 -2.63 -6.42 6.17
N THR A 190 -1.92 -5.83 7.12
CA THR A 190 -2.41 -5.54 8.48
C THR A 190 -2.64 -4.03 8.62
N PRO A 191 -3.89 -3.56 8.74
CA PRO A 191 -4.17 -2.15 8.93
C PRO A 191 -3.93 -1.74 10.40
N LEU A 192 -3.48 -0.51 10.59
CA LEU A 192 -3.26 0.10 11.90
C LEU A 192 -4.45 1.02 12.20
N ILE A 193 -5.37 0.53 13.03
CA ILE A 193 -6.68 1.12 13.26
C ILE A 193 -6.72 1.98 14.52
N ARG A 194 -7.72 2.85 14.58
CA ARG A 194 -8.03 3.80 15.67
C ARG A 194 -6.96 4.83 16.01
N GLY A 195 -5.81 4.76 15.34
CA GLY A 195 -4.80 5.81 15.44
C GLY A 195 -5.28 7.10 14.80
N HIS A 196 -5.21 7.21 13.49
CA HIS A 196 -5.60 8.44 12.81
C HIS A 196 -7.11 8.48 12.55
N ASP A 197 -7.71 9.67 12.56
CA ASP A 197 -9.12 9.87 12.17
C ASP A 197 -9.28 10.53 10.79
N LYS A 198 -8.15 10.83 10.13
CA LYS A 198 -8.03 11.44 8.80
C LYS A 198 -6.87 10.84 8.02
N GLU A 199 -6.80 11.19 6.73
CA GLU A 199 -5.78 10.74 5.78
C GLU A 199 -4.37 10.69 6.40
N VAL A 200 -3.73 9.53 6.27
CA VAL A 200 -2.30 9.35 6.59
C VAL A 200 -1.52 9.53 5.30
N GLY A 201 -0.85 10.67 5.16
CA GLY A 201 -0.09 10.99 3.96
C GLY A 201 1.32 10.38 3.98
N ALA A 202 2.14 10.86 4.92
CA ALA A 202 3.55 10.51 5.00
C ALA A 202 3.82 9.55 6.17
N LEU A 203 4.81 8.68 5.97
CA LEU A 203 5.24 7.73 6.98
C LEU A 203 6.72 7.36 6.78
N THR A 204 7.37 6.91 7.85
CA THR A 204 8.77 6.49 7.83
C THR A 204 9.04 5.48 8.92
N TRP A 205 10.12 4.71 8.77
CA TRP A 205 10.55 3.75 9.77
C TRP A 205 11.73 4.31 10.55
N THR A 206 11.69 4.14 11.87
CA THR A 206 12.83 4.42 12.73
C THR A 206 13.89 3.32 12.58
N ARG A 207 15.09 3.59 13.09
CA ARG A 207 16.20 2.63 13.05
C ARG A 207 15.93 1.35 13.85
N ASP A 208 15.13 1.44 14.91
CA ASP A 208 14.69 0.31 15.76
C ASP A 208 13.46 -0.42 15.21
N GLY A 209 12.94 -0.01 14.05
CA GLY A 209 11.87 -0.70 13.35
C GLY A 209 10.46 -0.31 13.78
N LYS A 210 10.30 0.82 14.49
CA LYS A 210 9.00 1.44 14.75
C LYS A 210 8.54 2.24 13.55
N LEU A 211 7.23 2.24 13.30
CA LEU A 211 6.64 3.05 12.24
C LEU A 211 6.26 4.42 12.81
N VAL A 212 6.55 5.49 12.07
CA VAL A 212 6.07 6.84 12.36
C VAL A 212 5.15 7.28 11.24
N THR A 213 3.94 7.74 11.58
CA THR A 213 2.94 8.23 10.62
C THR A 213 2.56 9.68 10.93
N VAL A 214 2.20 10.43 9.90
CA VAL A 214 1.70 11.80 10.02
C VAL A 214 0.36 11.89 9.29
N GLY A 215 -0.66 12.40 9.98
CA GLY A 215 -2.02 12.51 9.47
C GLY A 215 -2.51 13.95 9.32
N ASP A 216 -3.56 14.11 8.52
CA ASP A 216 -4.34 15.35 8.41
C ASP A 216 -5.16 15.67 9.67
N ASP A 217 -5.12 14.78 10.66
CA ASP A 217 -5.63 14.95 12.02
C ASP A 217 -4.71 15.79 12.91
N TYR A 218 -3.65 16.34 12.31
CA TYR A 218 -2.61 17.12 12.97
C TYR A 218 -1.80 16.33 14.00
N MET A 219 -1.86 15.00 13.94
CA MET A 219 -1.14 14.12 14.85
C MET A 219 0.02 13.43 14.15
N ILE A 220 1.05 13.15 14.95
CA ILE A 220 2.12 12.21 14.60
C ILE A 220 1.97 11.02 15.52
N ARG A 221 2.05 9.81 14.96
CA ARG A 221 1.93 8.57 15.73
C ARG A 221 3.16 7.71 15.57
N CYS A 222 3.55 7.05 16.66
CA CYS A 222 4.62 6.08 16.68
C CYS A 222 4.02 4.72 17.01
N TRP A 223 4.24 3.74 16.13
CA TRP A 223 3.73 2.40 16.24
C TRP A 223 4.87 1.44 16.55
N GLY A 224 4.70 0.61 17.57
CA GLY A 224 5.66 -0.40 17.98
C GLY A 224 5.08 -1.81 17.94
N GLU A 225 5.94 -2.80 18.09
CA GLU A 225 5.58 -4.23 18.10
C GLU A 225 5.45 -4.78 19.53
N ASP A 226 4.86 -3.99 20.44
CA ASP A 226 4.60 -4.44 21.80
C ASP A 226 3.31 -5.27 21.84
N ARG A 227 3.46 -6.60 21.88
CA ARG A 227 2.33 -7.54 21.81
C ARG A 227 1.38 -7.38 22.99
N SER A 228 1.90 -7.25 24.21
CA SER A 228 1.06 -7.18 25.41
C SER A 228 0.30 -5.85 25.45
N GLN A 229 0.96 -4.75 25.09
CA GLN A 229 0.29 -3.45 24.97
C GLN A 229 -0.78 -3.47 23.86
N ALA A 230 -0.51 -4.08 22.72
CA ALA A 230 -1.49 -4.20 21.63
C ALA A 230 -2.68 -5.09 22.03
N ALA A 231 -2.46 -6.15 22.80
CA ALA A 231 -3.52 -7.02 23.34
C ALA A 231 -4.37 -6.29 24.37
N ASP A 232 -3.76 -5.56 25.31
CA ASP A 232 -4.49 -4.73 26.27
C ASP A 232 -5.34 -3.66 25.55
N LEU A 233 -4.79 -3.02 24.52
CA LEU A 233 -5.55 -2.07 23.72
C LEU A 233 -6.71 -2.73 22.97
N ARG A 234 -6.60 -3.99 22.53
CA ARG A 234 -7.69 -4.72 21.84
C ARG A 234 -8.76 -5.26 22.79
N THR A 235 -8.39 -5.69 23.99
CA THR A 235 -9.29 -6.39 24.93
C THR A 235 -9.77 -5.53 26.09
N GLY A 236 -8.98 -4.54 26.55
CA GLY A 236 -9.18 -3.79 27.78
C GLY A 236 -10.35 -2.79 27.80
N GLY A 237 -11.05 -2.60 26.67
CA GLY A 237 -12.19 -1.68 26.55
C GLY A 237 -11.82 -0.18 26.59
N GLU A 238 -12.84 0.68 26.68
CA GLU A 238 -12.70 2.16 26.56
C GLU A 238 -12.57 2.88 27.90
N THR A 239 -12.53 2.15 29.02
CA THR A 239 -12.57 2.75 30.36
C THR A 239 -11.30 3.55 30.66
N GLU A 240 -11.45 4.60 31.48
CA GLU A 240 -10.35 5.49 31.94
C GLU A 240 -9.57 6.19 30.81
N GLY A 241 -10.12 6.22 29.59
CA GLY A 241 -9.45 6.86 28.45
C GLY A 241 -8.22 6.10 27.94
N ARG A 242 -8.06 4.82 28.28
CA ARG A 242 -6.87 4.02 27.91
C ARG A 242 -6.60 3.95 26.40
N ARG A 243 -7.67 3.97 25.60
CA ARG A 243 -7.60 3.98 24.13
C ARG A 243 -7.52 5.38 23.51
N TRP A 244 -7.62 6.43 24.32
CA TRP A 244 -7.58 7.79 23.83
C TRP A 244 -6.23 8.07 23.17
N GLY A 245 -6.26 8.46 21.90
CA GLY A 245 -5.03 8.74 21.18
C GLY A 245 -4.15 7.51 20.96
N CYS A 246 -4.69 6.30 21.09
CA CYS A 246 -3.99 5.04 20.83
C CYS A 246 -4.51 4.37 19.55
N GLY A 247 -3.74 3.44 19.02
CA GLY A 247 -4.15 2.60 17.90
C GLY A 247 -3.41 1.27 17.97
N TRP A 248 -3.90 0.29 17.22
CA TRP A 248 -3.34 -1.07 17.22
C TRP A 248 -3.52 -1.72 15.85
N ALA A 249 -2.84 -2.85 15.65
CA ALA A 249 -3.02 -3.69 14.48
C ALA A 249 -4.40 -4.35 14.51
N ASP A 250 -5.13 -4.26 13.40
CA ASP A 250 -6.38 -5.01 13.21
C ASP A 250 -6.04 -6.48 12.91
N VAL A 251 -6.41 -7.34 13.83
CA VAL A 251 -6.13 -8.79 13.78
C VAL A 251 -7.42 -9.54 14.07
N GLY A 252 -7.45 -10.85 13.81
CA GLY A 252 -8.61 -11.69 14.09
C GLY A 252 -9.03 -11.63 15.56
N ASP A 253 -10.32 -11.85 15.83
CA ASP A 253 -10.90 -11.82 17.18
C ASP A 253 -10.25 -12.86 18.10
N ASP A 254 -9.79 -13.98 17.54
CA ASP A 254 -9.13 -15.10 18.21
C ASP A 254 -7.63 -14.87 18.51
N PHE A 255 -7.04 -13.79 18.01
CA PHE A 255 -5.58 -13.57 18.06
C PHE A 255 -5.00 -13.47 19.49
N ASP A 256 -5.82 -13.03 20.46
CA ASP A 256 -5.45 -12.90 21.88
C ASP A 256 -5.98 -14.03 22.76
N GLU A 257 -6.67 -15.01 22.19
CA GLU A 257 -7.30 -16.08 22.99
C GLU A 257 -6.29 -17.16 23.43
N ASP A 258 -5.10 -17.22 22.81
CA ASP A 258 -4.10 -18.28 22.97
C ASP A 258 -2.95 -17.98 23.99
N GLU A 259 -3.25 -17.46 25.18
CA GLU A 259 -2.26 -17.31 26.27
C GLU A 259 -2.56 -18.17 27.52
N TRP A 260 -3.06 -19.40 27.32
CA TRP A 260 -3.32 -20.36 28.42
C TRP A 260 -2.59 -21.71 28.25
#